data_AF-A0A923ZG78-F1
#
_entry.id   AF-A0A923ZG78-F1
#
_cell.length_a   1.000
_cell.length_b   1.000
_cell.length_c   1.000
_cell.angle_alpha   90.00
_cell.angle_beta   90.00
_cell.angle_gamma   90.00
#
_symmetry.space_group_name_H-M   'P 1'
#
loop_
_entity.id
_entity.type
_entity.pdbx_description
1 polymer ?
#
loop_
_entity_poly.entity_id
_entity_poly.type
_entity_poly.pdbx_seq_one_letter_code
_entity_poly.pdbx_strand_id
1 'polypeptide(L)'
;MPHHTPEEIIEGITHSPEVVLTSQELTSSRRKVINKYMMAISVIALVVTGIYLFLSTEQLAELHAALQQDNNRFYWMLLVGFSAEIVAGSMGMGYGVICTTILLILNVPPPVISASIHSAESFTSAAGSISHWQLGNINKKLAKALAIPAIIGAVTGALLLSYVGERYAKMTKPFIAFYTMYLGIRILQNAFKKKENNKEKK
;
A
#
# COMPACT_ATOMS: atom_id res chain seq x y z
N MET A 1 -0.72 -41.43 55.00
CA MET A 1 -0.12 -40.46 54.06
C MET A 1 -1.27 -39.64 53.51
N PRO A 2 -1.31 -38.31 53.69
CA PRO A 2 -2.43 -37.50 53.23
C PRO A 2 -2.48 -37.52 51.70
N HIS A 3 -3.63 -37.92 51.15
CA HIS A 3 -3.92 -37.94 49.72
C HIS A 3 -4.34 -36.52 49.29
N HIS A 4 -3.41 -35.72 48.77
CA HIS A 4 -3.75 -34.48 48.09
C HIS A 4 -4.43 -34.79 46.76
N THR A 5 -5.58 -34.17 46.50
CA THR A 5 -6.31 -34.31 45.23
C THR A 5 -5.56 -33.57 44.13
N PRO A 6 -5.66 -34.01 42.85
CA PRO A 6 -5.02 -33.32 41.73
C PRO A 6 -5.37 -31.83 41.64
N GLU A 7 -6.57 -31.45 42.10
CA GLU A 7 -7.03 -30.06 42.13
C GLU A 7 -6.27 -29.19 43.14
N GLU A 8 -5.99 -29.69 44.35
CA GLU A 8 -5.18 -28.95 45.35
C GLU A 8 -3.74 -28.74 44.89
N ILE A 9 -3.17 -29.71 44.16
CA ILE A 9 -1.82 -29.60 43.59
C ILE A 9 -1.79 -28.52 42.50
N ILE A 10 -2.81 -28.47 41.65
CA ILE A 10 -2.93 -27.45 40.60
C ILE A 10 -3.14 -26.07 41.22
N GLU A 11 -4.00 -25.95 42.23
CA GLU A 11 -4.27 -24.69 42.93
C GLU A 11 -2.99 -24.15 43.61
N GLY A 12 -2.21 -25.01 44.27
CA GLY A 12 -0.90 -24.65 44.85
C GLY A 12 0.15 -24.23 43.81
N ILE A 13 0.14 -24.85 42.62
CA ILE A 13 1.05 -24.47 41.52
C ILE A 13 0.63 -23.13 40.89
N THR A 14 -0.68 -22.91 40.70
CA THR A 14 -1.21 -21.68 40.08
C THR A 14 -1.05 -20.44 40.97
N HIS A 15 -1.07 -20.60 42.29
CA HIS A 15 -0.82 -19.54 43.27
C HIS A 15 0.66 -19.38 43.65
N SER A 16 1.54 -20.21 43.08
CA SER A 16 2.98 -20.08 43.30
C SER A 16 3.49 -18.75 42.74
N PRO A 17 4.30 -17.98 43.49
CA PRO A 17 4.70 -16.61 43.11
C PRO A 17 5.38 -16.55 41.73
N GLU A 18 6.05 -17.61 41.30
CA GLU A 18 6.68 -17.72 39.97
C GLU A 18 5.67 -17.80 38.81
N VAL A 19 4.55 -18.52 39.01
CA VAL A 19 3.48 -18.67 38.01
C VAL A 19 2.61 -17.42 37.94
N VAL A 20 2.40 -16.76 39.09
CA VAL A 20 1.72 -15.46 39.17
C VAL A 20 2.55 -14.36 38.50
N LEU A 21 3.87 -14.34 38.69
CA LEU A 21 4.77 -13.39 38.02
C LEU A 21 4.82 -13.61 36.51
N THR A 22 4.93 -14.87 36.07
CA THR A 22 4.95 -15.23 34.64
C THR A 22 3.64 -14.85 33.95
N SER A 23 2.50 -15.12 34.57
CA SER A 23 1.18 -14.73 34.02
C SER A 23 0.98 -13.21 34.02
N GLN A 24 1.51 -12.48 35.01
CA GLN A 24 1.54 -11.00 34.99
C GLN A 24 2.45 -10.43 33.88
N GLU A 25 3.63 -11.00 33.65
CA GLU A 25 4.56 -10.60 32.58
C GLU A 25 3.94 -10.83 31.18
N LEU A 26 3.30 -11.99 30.97
CA LEU A 26 2.59 -12.32 29.73
C LEU A 26 1.39 -11.40 29.48
N THR A 27 0.58 -11.11 30.50
CA THR A 27 -0.58 -10.21 30.36
C THR A 27 -0.16 -8.77 30.14
N SER A 28 0.86 -8.27 30.83
CA SER A 28 1.36 -6.89 30.68
C SER A 28 2.04 -6.65 29.33
N SER A 29 2.80 -7.62 28.83
CA SER A 29 3.42 -7.57 27.49
C SER A 29 2.37 -7.59 26.37
N ARG A 30 1.36 -8.46 26.48
CA ARG A 30 0.26 -8.53 25.50
C ARG A 30 -0.63 -7.27 25.54
N ARG A 31 -0.87 -6.71 26.73
CA ARG A 31 -1.65 -5.48 26.94
C ARG A 31 -1.00 -4.25 26.30
N LYS A 32 0.34 -4.14 26.33
CA LYS A 32 1.06 -3.04 25.65
C LYS A 32 0.85 -3.06 24.13
N VAL A 33 0.85 -4.24 23.53
CA VAL A 33 0.62 -4.42 22.09
C VAL A 33 -0.83 -4.07 21.74
N ILE A 34 -1.81 -4.59 22.49
CA ILE A 34 -3.24 -4.29 22.27
C ILE A 34 -3.53 -2.79 22.43
N ASN A 35 -3.00 -2.15 23.47
CA ASN A 35 -3.18 -0.71 23.67
C ASN A 35 -2.57 0.13 22.54
N LYS A 36 -1.47 -0.32 21.93
CA LYS A 36 -0.88 0.34 20.76
C LYS A 36 -1.80 0.27 19.54
N TYR A 37 -2.42 -0.87 19.28
CA TYR A 37 -3.41 -1.01 18.20
C TYR A 37 -4.68 -0.21 18.49
N MET A 38 -5.17 -0.22 19.74
CA MET A 38 -6.34 0.57 20.15
C MET A 38 -6.10 2.09 20.01
N MET A 39 -4.91 2.56 20.36
CA MET A 39 -4.48 3.95 20.12
C MET A 39 -4.43 4.28 18.63
N ALA A 40 -3.89 3.39 17.79
CA ALA A 40 -3.85 3.62 16.34
C ALA A 40 -5.26 3.70 15.73
N ILE A 41 -6.16 2.78 16.12
CA ILE A 41 -7.55 2.76 15.64
C ILE A 41 -8.30 4.02 16.08
N SER A 42 -8.12 4.46 17.33
CA SER A 42 -8.77 5.67 17.84
C SER A 42 -8.24 6.95 17.19
N VAL A 43 -6.95 7.04 16.90
CA VAL A 43 -6.38 8.16 16.14
C VAL A 43 -6.93 8.19 14.71
N ILE A 44 -7.03 7.04 14.04
CA ILE A 44 -7.64 6.95 12.70
C ILE A 44 -9.11 7.37 12.74
N ALA A 45 -9.87 6.89 13.72
CA ALA A 45 -11.28 7.27 13.89
C ALA A 45 -11.45 8.77 14.16
N LEU A 46 -10.58 9.38 14.98
CA LEU A 46 -10.57 10.82 15.22
C LEU A 46 -10.22 11.64 13.98
N VAL A 47 -9.28 11.18 13.17
CA VAL A 47 -8.94 11.82 11.89
C VAL A 47 -10.11 11.73 10.91
N VAL A 48 -10.74 10.57 10.79
CA VAL A 48 -11.94 10.38 9.94
C VAL A 48 -13.10 11.26 10.43
N THR A 49 -13.31 11.35 11.74
CA THR A 49 -14.35 12.19 12.34
C THR A 49 -14.04 13.68 12.21
N GLY A 50 -12.77 14.07 12.34
CA GLY A 50 -12.30 15.44 12.13
C GLY A 50 -12.44 15.86 10.67
N ILE A 51 -12.14 14.97 9.72
CA ILE A 51 -12.40 15.17 8.29
C ILE A 51 -13.91 15.33 8.07
N TYR A 52 -14.75 14.46 8.65
CA TYR A 52 -16.22 14.54 8.53
C TYR A 52 -16.80 15.86 9.06
N LEU A 53 -16.25 16.39 10.17
CA LEU A 53 -16.66 17.69 10.73
C LEU A 53 -16.10 18.89 9.94
N PHE A 54 -14.94 18.72 9.29
CA PHE A 54 -14.28 19.75 8.49
C PHE A 54 -14.91 19.90 7.08
N LEU A 55 -15.48 18.83 6.53
CA LEU A 55 -16.26 18.91 5.29
C LEU A 55 -17.59 19.65 5.57
N SER A 56 -17.75 20.83 4.97
CA SER A 56 -19.02 21.57 4.98
C SER A 56 -20.14 20.74 4.31
N THR A 57 -21.40 20.95 4.72
CA THR A 57 -22.59 20.23 4.21
C THR A 57 -22.74 20.22 2.69
N GLU A 58 -22.16 21.21 1.99
CA GLU A 58 -22.09 21.30 0.53
C GLU A 58 -21.24 20.18 -0.12
N GLN A 59 -20.10 19.81 0.47
CA GLN A 59 -19.23 18.74 -0.05
C GLN A 59 -19.77 17.35 0.25
N LEU A 60 -20.49 17.18 1.36
CA LEU A 60 -21.17 15.93 1.69
C LEU A 60 -22.33 15.64 0.72
N ALA A 61 -23.00 16.68 0.22
CA ALA A 61 -24.02 16.57 -0.81
C ALA A 61 -23.41 16.17 -2.17
N GLU A 62 -22.30 16.78 -2.58
CA GLU A 62 -21.55 16.37 -3.78
C GLU A 62 -20.98 14.95 -3.67
N LEU A 63 -20.48 14.55 -2.49
CA LEU A 63 -19.99 13.19 -2.27
C LEU A 63 -21.12 12.16 -2.38
N HIS A 64 -22.31 12.45 -1.82
CA HIS A 64 -23.46 11.56 -1.95
C HIS A 64 -23.98 11.50 -3.39
N ALA A 65 -24.00 12.65 -4.08
CA ALA A 65 -24.32 12.72 -5.50
C ALA A 65 -23.29 11.98 -6.37
N ALA A 66 -22.01 12.02 -6.03
CA ALA A 66 -20.92 11.29 -6.70
C ALA A 66 -20.95 9.78 -6.40
N LEU A 67 -21.32 9.37 -5.18
CA LEU A 67 -21.50 7.97 -4.78
C LEU A 67 -22.72 7.34 -5.45
N GLN A 68 -23.79 8.12 -5.64
CA GLN A 68 -25.00 7.70 -6.38
C GLN A 68 -24.95 8.03 -7.88
N GLN A 69 -23.86 8.61 -8.37
CA GLN A 69 -23.72 9.04 -9.76
C GLN A 69 -23.82 7.82 -10.68
N ASP A 70 -24.95 7.72 -11.38
CA ASP A 70 -25.29 6.69 -12.36
C ASP A 70 -24.93 5.25 -11.91
N ASN A 71 -25.89 4.56 -11.31
CA ASN A 71 -25.95 3.09 -11.31
C ASN A 71 -24.75 2.38 -10.65
N ASN A 72 -24.39 2.77 -9.41
CA ASN A 72 -23.36 2.09 -8.59
C ASN A 72 -21.96 2.03 -9.20
N ARG A 73 -21.63 2.87 -10.19
CA ARG A 73 -20.32 2.89 -10.88
C ARG A 73 -19.16 3.04 -9.91
N PHE A 74 -19.33 3.81 -8.83
CA PHE A 74 -18.31 3.95 -7.78
C PHE A 74 -17.91 2.61 -7.17
N TYR A 75 -18.89 1.77 -6.80
CA TYR A 75 -18.61 0.46 -6.21
C TYR A 75 -17.91 -0.49 -7.18
N TRP A 76 -18.27 -0.43 -8.47
CA TRP A 76 -17.56 -1.19 -9.51
C TRP A 76 -16.12 -0.71 -9.68
N MET A 77 -15.88 0.61 -9.70
CA MET A 77 -14.53 1.17 -9.75
C MET A 77 -13.70 0.78 -8.52
N LEU A 78 -14.31 0.81 -7.33
CA LEU A 78 -13.69 0.39 -6.07
C LEU A 78 -13.29 -1.09 -6.12
N LEU A 79 -14.20 -1.97 -6.53
CA LEU A 79 -13.95 -3.42 -6.62
C LEU A 79 -12.84 -3.72 -7.63
N VAL A 80 -12.88 -3.06 -8.78
CA VAL A 80 -11.86 -3.20 -9.82
C VAL A 80 -10.51 -2.68 -9.33
N GLY A 81 -10.45 -1.51 -8.69
CA GLY A 81 -9.22 -0.96 -8.12
C GLY A 81 -8.62 -1.86 -7.03
N PHE A 82 -9.47 -2.43 -6.17
CA PHE A 82 -9.06 -3.40 -5.16
C PHE A 82 -8.51 -4.69 -5.79
N SER A 83 -9.20 -5.22 -6.80
CA SER A 83 -8.75 -6.42 -7.53
C SER A 83 -7.43 -6.18 -8.28
N ALA A 84 -7.29 -4.99 -8.88
CA ALA A 84 -6.07 -4.56 -9.53
C ALA A 84 -4.89 -4.50 -8.53
N GLU A 85 -5.13 -4.02 -7.31
CA GLU A 85 -4.10 -3.94 -6.26
C GLU A 85 -3.70 -5.32 -5.74
N ILE A 86 -4.62 -6.29 -5.64
CA ILE A 86 -4.28 -7.67 -5.28
C ILE A 86 -3.32 -8.27 -6.33
N VAL A 87 -3.65 -8.12 -7.61
CA VAL A 87 -2.80 -8.61 -8.71
C VAL A 87 -1.46 -7.87 -8.71
N ALA A 88 -1.48 -6.55 -8.54
CA ALA A 88 -0.28 -5.73 -8.50
C ALA A 88 0.62 -6.07 -7.31
N GLY A 89 0.07 -6.30 -6.11
CA GLY A 89 0.82 -6.73 -4.94
C GLY A 89 1.54 -8.06 -5.14
N SER A 90 1.00 -8.93 -6.00
CA SER A 90 1.64 -10.20 -6.38
C SER A 90 2.69 -10.06 -7.50
N MET A 91 2.48 -9.15 -8.46
CA MET A 91 3.29 -9.03 -9.69
C MET A 91 4.32 -7.88 -9.64
N GLY A 92 4.13 -6.91 -8.74
CA GLY A 92 5.00 -5.76 -8.49
C GLY A 92 4.85 -4.53 -9.41
N MET A 93 4.28 -4.64 -10.62
CA MET A 93 4.22 -3.52 -11.59
C MET A 93 2.87 -3.37 -12.35
N GLY A 94 1.82 -4.08 -11.93
CA GLY A 94 0.58 -4.19 -12.71
C GLY A 94 -0.49 -3.11 -12.45
N TYR A 95 -0.45 -2.43 -11.31
CA TYR A 95 -1.54 -1.57 -10.83
C TYR A 95 -1.87 -0.45 -11.81
N GLY A 96 -0.85 0.34 -12.20
CA GLY A 96 -1.02 1.50 -13.06
C GLY A 96 -1.63 1.17 -14.43
N VAL A 97 -1.25 0.04 -15.05
CA VAL A 97 -1.77 -0.36 -16.36
C VAL A 97 -3.25 -0.73 -16.28
N ILE A 98 -3.62 -1.52 -15.26
CA ILE A 98 -5.02 -1.97 -15.07
C ILE A 98 -5.90 -0.75 -14.76
N CYS A 99 -5.53 0.03 -13.75
CA CYS A 99 -6.31 1.20 -13.32
C CYS A 99 -6.42 2.27 -14.41
N THR A 100 -5.32 2.57 -15.11
CA THR A 100 -5.34 3.55 -16.22
C THR A 100 -6.28 3.10 -17.33
N THR A 101 -6.25 1.81 -17.70
CA THR A 101 -7.10 1.28 -18.77
C THR A 101 -8.59 1.42 -18.43
N ILE A 102 -8.98 1.01 -17.22
CA ILE A 102 -10.37 1.12 -16.77
C ILE A 102 -10.81 2.58 -16.65
N LEU A 103 -10.00 3.45 -16.05
CA LEU A 103 -10.37 4.84 -15.86
C LEU A 103 -10.45 5.62 -17.18
N LEU A 104 -9.61 5.28 -18.17
CA LEU A 104 -9.72 5.84 -19.52
C LEU A 104 -11.01 5.39 -20.22
N ILE A 105 -11.42 4.12 -20.09
CA ILE A 105 -12.70 3.62 -20.61
C ILE A 105 -13.88 4.39 -19.98
N LEU A 106 -13.76 4.73 -18.70
CA LEU A 106 -14.72 5.54 -17.96
C LEU A 106 -14.63 7.04 -18.26
N ASN A 107 -13.87 7.45 -19.29
CA ASN A 107 -13.71 8.84 -19.74
C ASN A 107 -13.14 9.79 -18.66
N VAL A 108 -12.37 9.28 -17.71
CA VAL A 108 -11.69 10.14 -16.72
C VAL A 108 -10.50 10.85 -17.39
N PRO A 109 -10.30 12.16 -17.16
CA PRO A 109 -9.17 12.89 -17.74
C PRO A 109 -7.81 12.29 -17.33
N PRO A 110 -6.87 12.07 -18.28
CA PRO A 110 -5.56 11.47 -17.98
C PRO A 110 -4.74 12.15 -16.86
N PRO A 111 -4.76 13.48 -16.69
CA PRO A 111 -4.05 14.12 -15.58
C PRO A 111 -4.57 13.68 -14.20
N VAL A 112 -5.90 13.52 -14.08
CA VAL A 112 -6.55 13.07 -12.84
C VAL A 112 -6.20 11.61 -12.57
N ILE A 113 -6.29 10.76 -13.60
CA ILE A 113 -5.90 9.34 -13.51
C ILE A 113 -4.48 9.20 -12.97
N SER A 114 -3.52 9.89 -13.57
CA SER A 114 -2.11 9.80 -13.18
C SER A 114 -1.88 10.27 -11.75
N ALA A 115 -2.49 11.38 -11.34
CA ALA A 115 -2.36 11.91 -10.00
C ALA A 115 -2.95 10.95 -8.94
N SER A 116 -4.14 10.40 -9.20
CA SER A 116 -4.83 9.49 -8.29
C SER A 116 -4.09 8.16 -8.13
N ILE A 117 -3.66 7.52 -9.23
CA ILE A 117 -2.94 6.24 -9.21
C ILE A 117 -1.63 6.37 -8.44
N HIS A 118 -0.79 7.36 -8.78
CA HIS A 118 0.50 7.55 -8.11
C HIS A 118 0.33 7.89 -6.62
N SER A 119 -0.69 8.67 -6.27
CA SER A 119 -0.99 8.97 -4.86
C SER A 119 -1.37 7.70 -4.11
N ALA A 120 -2.30 6.91 -4.63
CA ALA A 120 -2.73 5.65 -4.03
C ALA A 120 -1.58 4.65 -3.89
N GLU A 121 -0.82 4.44 -4.97
CA GLU A 121 0.33 3.53 -5.01
C GLU A 121 1.46 3.95 -4.05
N SER A 122 1.64 5.26 -3.82
CA SER A 122 2.61 5.75 -2.83
C SER A 122 2.24 5.31 -1.41
N PHE A 123 0.94 5.34 -1.06
CA PHE A 123 0.47 4.89 0.25
C PHE A 123 0.61 3.37 0.43
N THR A 124 0.21 2.59 -0.58
CA THR A 124 0.30 1.12 -0.49
C THR A 124 1.76 0.65 -0.51
N SER A 125 2.62 1.29 -1.32
CA SER A 125 4.06 1.06 -1.31
C SER A 125 4.71 1.41 0.02
N ALA A 126 4.29 2.51 0.67
CA ALA A 126 4.76 2.87 1.99
C ALA A 126 4.35 1.82 3.04
N ALA A 127 3.09 1.38 3.01
CA ALA A 127 2.59 0.31 3.88
C ALA A 127 3.36 -1.01 3.68
N GLY A 128 3.59 -1.41 2.42
CA GLY A 128 4.39 -2.58 2.07
C GLY A 128 5.84 -2.46 2.54
N SER A 129 6.45 -1.29 2.36
CA SER A 129 7.81 -1.00 2.82
C SER A 129 7.94 -1.10 4.35
N ILE A 130 6.96 -0.60 5.09
CA ILE A 130 6.91 -0.72 6.56
C ILE A 130 6.75 -2.18 6.97
N SER A 131 5.92 -2.96 6.28
CA SER A 131 5.76 -4.39 6.55
C SER A 131 7.08 -5.14 6.37
N HIS A 132 7.79 -4.91 5.26
CA HIS A 132 9.13 -5.48 5.04
C HIS A 132 10.12 -5.05 6.13
N TRP A 133 9.99 -3.83 6.66
CA TRP A 133 10.87 -3.34 7.71
C TRP A 133 10.65 -4.05 9.04
N GLN A 134 9.39 -4.31 9.37
CA GLN A 134 9.01 -5.07 10.57
C GLN A 134 9.47 -6.53 10.50
N LEU A 135 9.52 -7.12 9.30
CA LEU A 135 10.03 -8.47 9.08
C LEU A 135 11.56 -8.59 9.22
N GLY A 136 12.28 -7.49 9.48
CA GLY A 136 13.72 -7.49 9.76
C GLY A 136 14.62 -7.78 8.55
N ASN A 137 14.04 -8.07 7.39
CA ASN A 137 14.77 -8.49 6.18
C ASN A 137 15.18 -7.32 5.26
N ILE A 138 15.44 -6.14 5.84
CA ILE A 138 15.83 -4.94 5.06
C ILE A 138 17.32 -4.66 5.20
N ASN A 139 18.02 -4.68 4.07
CA ASN A 139 19.36 -4.11 3.97
C ASN A 139 19.27 -2.57 3.97
N LYS A 140 19.49 -1.97 5.14
CA LYS A 140 19.44 -0.50 5.33
C LYS A 140 20.43 0.26 4.43
N LYS A 141 21.56 -0.35 4.05
CA LYS A 141 22.54 0.23 3.12
C LYS A 141 21.96 0.32 1.71
N LEU A 142 21.34 -0.76 1.22
CA LEU A 142 20.66 -0.79 -0.07
C LEU A 142 19.46 0.17 -0.10
N ALA A 143 18.64 0.16 0.96
CA ALA A 143 17.47 1.03 1.06
C ALA A 143 17.87 2.52 0.97
N LYS A 144 18.90 2.96 1.70
CA LYS A 144 19.41 4.33 1.59
C LYS A 144 20.02 4.62 0.22
N ALA A 145 20.77 3.68 -0.35
CA ALA A 145 21.38 3.82 -1.66
C ALA A 145 20.34 3.98 -2.79
N LEU A 146 19.14 3.42 -2.65
CA LEU A 146 18.03 3.59 -3.58
C LEU A 146 17.17 4.82 -3.26
N ALA A 147 16.94 5.12 -1.98
CA ALA A 147 16.06 6.21 -1.57
C ALA A 147 16.60 7.59 -1.98
N ILE A 148 17.90 7.85 -1.78
CA ILE A 148 18.51 9.15 -2.12
C ILE A 148 18.35 9.48 -3.61
N PRO A 149 18.79 8.64 -4.57
CA PRO A 149 18.60 8.94 -5.99
C PRO A 149 17.13 8.91 -6.41
N ALA A 150 16.28 8.10 -5.78
CA ALA A 150 14.84 8.10 -6.08
C ALA A 150 14.18 9.43 -5.72
N ILE A 151 14.45 9.99 -4.53
CA ILE A 151 13.90 11.29 -4.11
C ILE A 151 14.40 12.41 -5.03
N ILE A 152 15.71 12.45 -5.30
CA ILE A 152 16.30 13.45 -6.20
C ILE A 152 15.68 13.33 -7.60
N GLY A 153 15.55 12.12 -8.13
CA GLY A 153 14.95 11.85 -9.42
C GLY A 153 13.47 12.23 -9.49
N ALA A 154 12.69 11.93 -8.46
CA ALA A 154 11.26 12.26 -8.38
C ALA A 154 11.05 13.78 -8.34
N VAL A 155 11.79 14.51 -7.49
CA VAL A 155 11.70 15.97 -7.39
C VAL A 155 12.15 16.62 -8.70
N THR A 156 13.31 16.22 -9.22
CA THR A 156 13.86 16.76 -10.47
C THR A 156 12.91 16.48 -11.63
N GLY A 157 12.38 15.26 -11.72
CA GLY A 157 11.44 14.84 -12.75
C GLY A 157 10.12 15.61 -12.68
N ALA A 158 9.56 15.81 -11.49
CA ALA A 158 8.35 16.60 -11.30
C ALA A 158 8.56 18.06 -11.74
N LEU A 159 9.65 18.70 -11.31
CA LEU A 159 9.98 20.07 -11.70
C LEU A 159 10.20 20.20 -13.21
N LEU A 160 10.94 19.26 -13.80
CA LEU A 160 11.22 19.24 -15.23
C LEU A 160 9.94 19.02 -16.04
N LEU A 161 9.07 18.11 -15.59
CA LEU A 161 7.78 17.87 -16.23
C LEU A 161 6.85 19.09 -16.11
N SER A 162 6.81 19.78 -14.98
CA SER A 162 6.03 21.02 -14.83
C SER A 162 6.55 22.13 -15.76
N TYR A 163 7.87 22.34 -15.82
CA TYR A 163 8.45 23.43 -16.62
C TYR A 163 8.43 23.14 -18.13
N VAL A 164 8.87 21.94 -18.53
CA VAL A 164 8.99 21.53 -19.94
C VAL A 164 7.65 21.03 -20.48
N GLY A 165 6.83 20.40 -19.65
CA GLY A 165 5.53 19.85 -20.05
C GLY A 165 4.50 20.93 -20.40
N GLU A 166 4.58 22.13 -19.83
CA GLU A 166 3.73 23.25 -20.24
C GLU A 166 4.22 23.90 -21.53
N ARG A 167 5.54 24.12 -21.68
CA ARG A 167 6.11 24.90 -22.79
C ARG A 167 6.38 24.08 -24.06
N TYR A 168 6.71 22.79 -23.93
CA TYR A 168 7.11 21.91 -25.04
C TYR A 168 6.24 20.66 -25.16
N ALA A 169 5.04 20.66 -24.56
CA ALA A 169 4.10 19.53 -24.54
C ALA A 169 3.94 18.82 -25.91
N LYS A 170 3.85 19.60 -26.99
CA LYS A 170 3.65 19.10 -28.36
C LYS A 170 4.81 18.25 -28.87
N MET A 171 6.06 18.56 -28.48
CA MET A 171 7.21 17.74 -28.84
C MET A 171 7.47 16.64 -27.81
N THR A 172 7.29 16.90 -26.52
CA THR A 172 7.63 15.92 -25.46
C THR A 172 6.71 14.69 -25.46
N LYS A 173 5.40 14.88 -25.70
CA LYS A 173 4.41 13.79 -25.72
C LYS A 173 4.75 12.65 -26.69
N PRO A 174 5.07 12.90 -27.98
CA PRO A 174 5.43 11.81 -28.88
C PRO A 174 6.73 11.11 -28.49
N PHE A 175 7.74 11.81 -27.97
CA PHE A 175 8.96 11.15 -27.48
C PHE A 175 8.68 10.17 -26.33
N ILE A 176 7.87 10.59 -25.36
CA ILE A 176 7.46 9.73 -24.24
C ILE A 176 6.67 8.53 -24.78
N ALA A 177 5.75 8.75 -25.72
CA ALA A 177 4.97 7.67 -26.34
C ALA A 177 5.85 6.66 -27.10
N PHE A 178 6.86 7.11 -27.84
CA PHE A 178 7.82 6.21 -28.49
C PHE A 178 8.63 5.40 -27.48
N TYR A 179 9.08 6.05 -26.40
CA TYR A 179 9.83 5.38 -25.35
C TYR A 179 8.98 4.32 -24.61
N THR A 180 7.73 4.64 -24.25
CA THR A 180 6.82 3.69 -23.60
C THR A 180 6.42 2.55 -24.53
N MET A 181 6.20 2.83 -25.82
CA MET A 181 5.97 1.81 -26.86
C MET A 181 7.15 0.84 -26.95
N TYR A 182 8.38 1.36 -27.02
CA TYR A 182 9.60 0.55 -27.04
C TYR A 182 9.73 -0.33 -25.79
N LEU A 183 9.48 0.24 -24.61
CA LEU A 183 9.52 -0.50 -23.36
C LEU A 183 8.46 -1.62 -23.32
N GLY A 184 7.24 -1.34 -23.78
CA GLY A 184 6.17 -2.33 -23.90
C GLY A 184 6.53 -3.50 -24.81
N ILE A 185 7.11 -3.21 -25.99
CA ILE A 185 7.61 -4.24 -26.92
C ILE A 185 8.69 -5.09 -26.25
N ARG A 186 9.65 -4.48 -25.54
CA ARG A 186 10.71 -5.19 -24.82
C ARG A 186 10.17 -6.12 -23.73
N ILE A 187 9.16 -5.68 -22.98
CA ILE A 187 8.51 -6.50 -21.96
C ILE A 187 7.78 -7.69 -22.61
N LEU A 188 7.01 -7.47 -23.68
CA LEU A 188 6.32 -8.53 -24.41
C LEU A 188 7.30 -9.55 -25.00
N GLN A 189 8.38 -9.10 -25.62
CA GLN A 189 9.43 -9.99 -26.15
C GLN A 189 10.05 -10.85 -25.04
N ASN A 190 10.32 -10.27 -23.87
CA ASN A 190 10.84 -11.01 -22.73
C ASN A 190 9.84 -12.01 -22.16
N ALA A 191 8.54 -11.71 -22.18
CA ALA A 191 7.48 -12.61 -21.70
C ALA A 191 7.37 -13.89 -22.55
N PHE A 192 7.60 -13.80 -23.87
CA PHE A 192 7.58 -14.96 -24.78
C PHE A 192 8.96 -15.60 -24.98
N LYS A 193 10.03 -15.02 -24.43
CA LYS A 193 11.36 -15.60 -24.51
C LYS A 193 11.40 -16.85 -23.63
N LYS A 194 11.39 -18.03 -24.27
CA LYS A 194 11.53 -19.32 -23.60
C LYS A 194 12.76 -19.24 -22.69
N LYS A 195 12.55 -19.41 -21.38
CA LYS A 195 13.62 -19.37 -20.38
C LYS A 195 14.62 -20.46 -20.76
N GLU A 196 15.72 -20.07 -21.39
CA GLU A 196 16.80 -20.99 -21.70
C GLU A 196 17.35 -21.40 -20.33
N ASN A 197 17.07 -22.65 -19.94
CA ASN A 197 17.55 -23.25 -18.72
C ASN A 197 19.07 -23.23 -18.80
N ASN A 198 19.70 -22.22 -18.21
CA ASN A 198 21.12 -22.21 -17.97
C ASN A 198 21.38 -23.26 -16.87
N LYS A 199 21.51 -24.51 -17.31
CA LYS A 199 22.01 -25.61 -16.50
C LYS A 199 23.40 -25.20 -16.00
N GLU A 200 23.54 -25.28 -14.69
CA GLU A 200 24.77 -25.55 -13.94
C GLU A 200 26.09 -25.23 -14.64
N LYS A 201 26.78 -24.20 -14.16
CA LYS A 201 28.24 -24.27 -13.99
C LYS A 201 28.61 -23.80 -12.59
N LYS A 202 28.67 -24.82 -11.72
CA LYS A 202 29.68 -25.12 -10.69
C LYS A 202 30.34 -23.95 -9.95
#